data_AF-A0A959NML9-F1
#
_entry.id   AF-A0A959NML9-F1
#
_cell.length_a   1.000
_cell.length_b   1.000
_cell.length_c   1.000
_cell.angle_alpha   90.00
_cell.angle_beta   90.00
_cell.angle_gamma   90.00
#
_symmetry.space_group_name_H-M   'P 1'
#
loop_
_entity.id
_entity.type
_entity.pdbx_description
1 polymer ?
#
loop_
_entity_poly.entity_id
_entity_poly.type
_entity_poly.pdbx_seq_one_letter_code
_entity_poly.pdbx_strand_id
1 'polypeptide(L)' 'HFVLPGTDALAISSEVNKTGTYGLYLNSELNLNEPTKDLFQQILNLKTQPQTFGKLETPVKFFKNQITMQINKRRK' A
#
# COMPACT_ATOMS: atom_id res chain seq x y z
N HIS A 1 8.63 -9.73 -17.62
CA HIS A 1 7.93 -9.21 -16.43
C HIS A 1 8.88 -8.22 -15.76
N PHE A 2 8.66 -6.91 -15.94
CA PHE A 2 9.49 -5.88 -15.31
C PHE A 2 8.87 -5.55 -13.95
N VAL A 3 9.62 -5.85 -12.90
CA VAL A 3 9.29 -5.57 -11.49
C VAL A 3 9.86 -4.18 -11.22
N LEU A 4 8.98 -3.18 -11.04
CA LEU A 4 9.36 -1.79 -10.82
C LEU A 4 9.80 -1.61 -9.35
N PRO A 5 11.04 -1.17 -9.09
CA PRO A 5 11.54 -1.03 -7.73
C PRO A 5 10.88 0.20 -7.09
N GLY A 6 9.92 -0.02 -6.19
CA GLY A 6 9.30 1.05 -5.42
C GLY A 6 7.85 0.81 -5.01
N THR A 7 7.17 -0.16 -5.62
CA THR A 7 5.78 -0.51 -5.27
C THR A 7 5.53 -2.01 -5.33
N ASP A 8 6.57 -2.77 -5.69
CA ASP A 8 6.46 -4.18 -5.92
C ASP A 8 6.29 -4.93 -4.62
N ALA A 9 5.44 -5.94 -4.69
CA ALA A 9 5.25 -6.88 -3.61
C ALA A 9 6.62 -7.39 -3.14
N LEU A 10 6.74 -7.61 -1.83
CA LEU A 10 7.91 -8.25 -1.26
C LEU A 10 8.27 -9.45 -2.16
N ALA A 11 9.56 -9.64 -2.48
CA ALA A 11 10.04 -10.78 -3.27
C ALA A 11 9.93 -12.10 -2.47
N ILE A 12 8.73 -12.36 -1.99
CA ILE A 12 8.24 -13.42 -1.14
C ILE A 12 6.95 -13.83 -1.85
N SER A 13 6.94 -15.04 -2.44
CA SER A 13 5.85 -15.50 -3.30
C SER A 13 4.47 -15.43 -2.61
N SER A 14 4.42 -15.59 -1.29
CA SER A 14 3.18 -15.50 -0.50
C SER A 14 2.66 -14.07 -0.30
N GLU A 15 3.46 -13.05 -0.58
CA GLU A 15 3.11 -11.64 -0.37
C GLU A 15 2.91 -10.89 -1.70
N VAL A 16 2.96 -11.57 -2.85
CA VAL A 16 2.78 -10.98 -4.19
C VAL A 16 1.46 -10.22 -4.32
N ASN A 17 0.40 -10.73 -3.70
CA ASN A 17 -0.92 -10.13 -3.74
C ASN A 17 -1.14 -9.03 -2.69
N LYS A 18 -0.12 -8.62 -1.93
CA LYS A 18 -0.26 -7.64 -0.85
C LYS A 18 -0.42 -6.20 -1.37
N THR A 19 0.13 -5.89 -2.53
CA THR A 19 0.02 -4.53 -3.09
C THR A 19 -1.44 -4.21 -3.36
N GLY A 20 -1.91 -3.07 -2.83
CA GLY A 20 -3.31 -2.64 -3.00
C GLY A 20 -4.34 -3.34 -2.11
N THR A 21 -3.95 -4.18 -1.14
CA THR A 21 -4.91 -4.85 -0.25
C THR A 21 -5.39 -4.00 0.91
N TYR A 22 -4.81 -2.82 1.12
CA TYR A 22 -5.20 -1.88 2.16
C TYR A 22 -5.25 -0.48 1.59
N GLY A 23 -6.27 0.28 1.97
CA GLY A 23 -6.46 1.65 1.53
C GLY A 23 -7.65 2.31 2.22
N LEU A 24 -8.14 3.39 1.64
CA LEU A 24 -9.23 4.19 2.17
C LEU A 24 -10.26 4.51 1.09
N TYR A 25 -11.50 4.73 1.52
CA TYR A 25 -12.57 5.27 0.69
C TYR A 25 -12.66 6.78 0.90
N LEU A 26 -12.73 7.52 -0.21
CA LEU A 26 -13.10 8.92 -0.22
C LEU A 26 -14.55 9.00 -0.68
N ASN A 27 -15.43 9.55 0.16
CA ASN A 27 -16.87 9.66 -0.11
C ASN A 27 -17.22 10.93 -0.90
N SER A 28 -16.36 11.33 -1.82
CA SER A 28 -16.47 12.54 -2.62
C SER A 28 -16.24 12.22 -4.09
N GLU A 29 -16.99 12.89 -4.96
CA GLU A 29 -16.76 12.79 -6.40
C GLU A 29 -15.38 13.38 -6.74
N LEU A 30 -14.69 12.75 -7.68
CA LEU A 30 -13.42 13.25 -8.19
C LEU A 30 -13.64 14.13 -9.41
N ASN A 31 -13.09 15.33 -9.37
CA ASN A 31 -12.97 16.17 -10.55
C ASN A 31 -11.95 15.56 -11.51
N LEU A 32 -12.45 14.95 -12.59
CA LEU A 32 -11.62 14.27 -13.59
C LEU A 32 -10.74 15.20 -14.42
N ASN A 33 -11.00 16.52 -14.43
CA ASN A 33 -10.15 17.49 -15.11
C ASN A 33 -8.88 17.82 -14.30
N GLU A 34 -8.95 17.72 -12.98
CA GLU A 34 -7.82 18.00 -12.07
C GLU A 34 -7.73 16.96 -10.92
N PRO A 35 -7.65 15.66 -11.22
CA PRO A 35 -7.88 14.60 -10.24
C PRO A 35 -6.87 14.61 -9.10
N THR A 36 -5.60 14.90 -9.40
CA THR A 36 -4.54 14.92 -8.39
C THR A 36 -4.71 16.07 -7.39
N LYS A 37 -5.07 17.26 -7.89
CA LYS A 37 -5.26 18.45 -7.05
C LYS A 37 -6.49 18.29 -6.17
N ASP A 38 -7.56 17.76 -6.74
CA ASP A 38 -8.80 17.47 -6.02
C ASP A 38 -8.59 16.39 -4.96
N LEU A 39 -7.96 15.26 -5.29
CA LEU A 39 -7.55 14.23 -4.32
C LEU A 39 -6.74 14.83 -3.16
N PHE A 40 -5.76 15.67 -3.47
CA PHE A 40 -4.92 16.29 -2.46
C PHE A 40 -5.73 17.18 -1.51
N GLN A 41 -6.63 18.01 -2.05
CA GLN A 41 -7.51 18.84 -1.23
C GLN A 41 -8.50 18.00 -0.41
N GLN A 42 -9.06 16.93 -0.97
CA GLN A 42 -9.95 16.02 -0.26
C GLN A 42 -9.24 15.37 0.93
N ILE A 43 -7.98 14.92 0.75
CA ILE A 43 -7.17 14.36 1.84
C ILE A 43 -6.86 15.41 2.90
N LEU A 44 -6.48 16.64 2.52
CA LEU A 44 -6.18 17.72 3.47
C LEU A 44 -7.39 18.16 4.29
N ASN A 45 -8.59 18.09 3.71
CA ASN A 45 -9.83 18.54 4.33
C ASN A 45 -10.56 17.44 5.11
N LEU A 46 -9.97 16.25 5.27
CA LEU A 46 -10.53 15.17 6.09
C LEU A 46 -10.68 15.64 7.55
N LYS A 47 -11.92 15.89 7.98
CA LYS A 47 -12.26 16.25 9.36
C LYS A 47 -12.37 15.04 10.29
N THR A 48 -12.56 13.86 9.71
CA THR A 48 -12.72 12.58 10.41
C THR A 48 -11.89 11.51 9.71
N GLN A 49 -11.60 10.42 10.42
CA GLN A 49 -10.89 9.30 9.81
C GLN A 49 -11.76 8.68 8.69
N PRO A 50 -11.23 8.56 7.46
CA PRO A 50 -11.97 7.94 6.37
C PRO A 50 -12.14 6.44 6.63
N GLN A 51 -13.19 5.85 6.05
CA GLN A 51 -13.37 4.41 6.08
C GLN A 51 -12.20 3.74 5.35
N THR A 52 -11.61 2.72 5.96
CA THR A 52 -10.53 1.93 5.36
C THR A 52 -11.06 0.60 4.81
N PHE A 53 -10.36 0.06 3.83
CA PHE A 53 -10.55 -1.33 3.39
C PHE A 53 -9.28 -2.13 3.62
N GLY A 54 -9.44 -3.45 3.75
CA GLY A 54 -8.32 -4.35 3.96
C GLY A 54 -7.95 -4.55 5.42
N LYS A 55 -6.78 -5.14 5.64
CA LYS A 55 -6.23 -5.40 6.97
C LYS A 55 -4.79 -4.89 7.03
N LEU A 56 -4.48 -4.14 8.08
CA LEU A 56 -3.10 -3.79 8.39
C LEU A 56 -2.30 -5.06 8.69
N GLU A 57 -1.04 -5.06 8.27
CA GLU A 57 -0.12 -6.12 8.62
C GLU A 57 0.17 -6.09 10.12
N THR A 58 0.20 -7.26 10.77
CA THR A 58 0.60 -7.33 12.17
C THR A 58 2.11 -7.15 12.30
N PRO A 59 2.61 -6.53 13.40
CA PRO A 59 4.05 -6.34 13.59
C PRO A 59 4.85 -7.64 13.48
N VAL A 60 4.32 -8.74 14.03
CA VAL A 60 4.96 -10.07 13.95
C VAL A 60 5.15 -10.52 12.49
N LYS A 61 4.13 -10.34 11.65
CA LYS A 61 4.20 -10.70 10.24
C LYS A 61 5.19 -9.79 9.50
N PHE A 62 5.20 -8.49 9.82
CA PHE A 62 6.16 -7.54 9.28
C PHE A 62 7.60 -7.93 9.59
N PHE A 63 7.94 -8.24 10.86
CA PHE A 63 9.29 -8.65 11.24
C PHE A 63 9.71 -9.95 10.55
N LYS A 64 8.82 -10.95 10.49
CA LYS A 64 9.08 -12.20 9.75
C LYS A 64 9.39 -11.92 8.28
N ASN A 65 8.64 -11.02 7.66
CA ASN A 65 8.85 -10.61 6.28
C ASN A 65 10.20 -9.90 6.09
N GLN A 66 10.58 -8.98 6.99
CA GLN A 66 11.88 -8.31 6.96
C GLN A 66 13.05 -9.31 7.10
N ILE A 67 12.97 -10.27 8.02
CA ILE A 67 14.01 -11.30 8.18
C ILE A 67 14.12 -12.15 6.91
N THR A 68 12.97 -12.58 6.37
CA THR A 68 12.91 -13.39 5.14
C THR A 68 13.55 -12.67 3.96
N MET A 69 13.27 -11.36 3.80
CA MET A 69 13.94 -10.53 2.79
C MET A 69 15.46 -10.53 2.95
N GLN A 70 15.96 -10.35 4.17
CA GLN A 70 17.41 -10.28 4.41
C GLN A 70 18.10 -11.62 4.15
N ILE A 71 17.45 -12.73 4.48
CA ILE A 71 17.95 -14.08 4.16
C ILE A 71 17.99 -14.27 2.63
N ASN A 72 16.93 -13.91 1.92
CA ASN A 72 16.86 -14.06 0.46
C ASN A 72 17.90 -13.18 -0.26
N LYS A 73 18.18 -11.99 0.26
CA LYS A 73 19.24 -11.11 -0.28
C LYS A 73 20.64 -11.72 -0.13
N ARG A 74 20.90 -12.46 0.95
CA ARG A 74 22.22 -13.08 1.22
C ARG A 74 22.42 -14.44 0.55
N ARG A 75 21.34 -15.05 0.04
CA ARG A 75 21.36 -16.34 -0.68
C ARG A 75 21.50 -16.18 -2.20
N LYS A 76 21.34 -14.97 -2.72
CA LYS A 76 21.72 -14.57 -4.07
C LYS A 76 23.16 -14.07 -4.07
#